data_AF-A0A1H0B216-F1
#
_entry.id   AF-A0A1H0B216-F1
#
_cell.length_a   1.000
_cell.length_b   1.000
_cell.length_c   1.000
_cell.angle_alpha   90.00
_cell.angle_beta   90.00
_cell.angle_gamma   90.00
#
_symmetry.space_group_name_H-M   'P 1'
#
loop_
_entity.id
_entity.type
_entity.pdbx_description
1 polymer ?
#
loop_
_entity_poly.entity_id
_entity_poly.type
_entity_poly.pdbx_seq_one_letter_code
_entity_poly.pdbx_strand_id
1 'polypeptide(L)' 'MEVKNVSIPIDIIIELLKKLSEEAKQEVFEKVFLEEDTSPLIMEEKYEIEKAEKELKNGETISWPFGK' A
#
# COMPACT_ATOMS: atom_id res chain seq x y z
N MET A 1 7.73 28.53 -7.96
CA MET A 1 8.86 27.73 -7.44
C MET A 1 9.63 27.22 -8.63
N GLU A 2 10.90 27.59 -8.78
CA GLU A 2 11.76 26.96 -9.79
C GLU A 2 12.09 25.55 -9.31
N VAL A 3 11.53 24.54 -9.97
CA VAL A 3 11.83 23.14 -9.66
C VAL A 3 13.13 22.80 -10.40
N LYS A 4 14.25 22.79 -9.67
CA LYS A 4 15.53 22.32 -10.22
C LYS A 4 15.52 20.80 -10.20
N ASN A 5 15.43 20.19 -11.38
CA ASN A 5 15.50 18.74 -11.52
C ASN A 5 16.95 18.28 -11.28
N VAL A 6 17.17 17.55 -10.20
CA VAL A 6 18.44 16.90 -9.89
C VAL A 6 18.33 15.44 -10.31
N SER A 7 19.20 15.02 -11.23
CA SER A 7 19.28 13.61 -11.63
C SER A 7 20.14 12.86 -10.62
N ILE A 8 19.53 11.93 -9.89
CA ILE A 8 20.21 11.06 -8.93
C ILE A 8 20.22 9.64 -9.53
N PRO A 9 21.38 8.97 -9.59
CA PRO A 9 21.45 7.56 -9.96
C PRO A 9 20.60 6.71 -9.02
N ILE A 10 19.76 5.85 -9.60
CA ILE A 10 18.83 5.01 -8.83
C ILE A 10 19.56 4.08 -7.84
N ASP A 11 20.78 3.67 -8.17
CA ASP A 11 21.61 2.80 -7.34
C ASP A 11 21.94 3.42 -5.98
N ILE A 12 22.14 4.74 -5.93
CA ILE A 12 22.41 5.48 -4.68
C ILE A 12 21.17 5.48 -3.79
N ILE A 13 19.98 5.63 -4.39
CA ILE A 13 18.70 5.57 -3.68
C ILE A 13 18.49 4.16 -3.11
N ILE A 14 18.78 3.13 -3.90
CA ILE A 14 18.68 1.73 -3.46
C ILE A 14 19.63 1.43 -2.30
N GLU A 15 20.88 1.91 -2.35
CA GLU A 15 21.82 1.74 -1.24
C GLU A 15 21.37 2.47 0.03
N LEU A 16 20.81 3.68 -0.10
CA LEU A 16 20.24 4.42 1.02
C LEU A 16 19.09 3.63 1.66
N LEU A 17 18.14 3.14 0.85
CA LEU A 17 17.02 2.33 1.33
C LEU A 17 17.47 1.06 2.03
N LYS A 18 18.50 0.37 1.51
CA LYS A 18 19.05 -0.84 2.12
C LYS A 18 19.63 -0.60 3.52
N LYS A 19 20.12 0.61 3.80
CA LYS A 19 20.75 1.00 5.08
C LYS A 19 19.74 1.51 6.12
N LEU A 20 18.49 1.76 5.74
CA LEU A 20 17.43 2.17 6.69
C LEU A 20 17.02 1.01 7.61
N SER A 21 16.45 1.34 8.78
CA SER A 21 15.77 0.34 9.61
C SER A 21 14.52 -0.18 8.91
N GLU A 22 14.03 -1.35 9.30
CA GLU A 22 12.82 -1.91 8.73
C GLU A 22 11.61 -0.99 8.92
N GLU A 23 11.49 -0.29 10.06
CA GLU A 23 10.40 0.67 10.27
C GLU A 23 10.50 1.85 9.28
N ALA A 24 11.71 2.38 9.06
CA ALA A 24 11.92 3.47 8.13
C ALA A 24 11.72 3.05 6.66
N LYS A 25 12.08 1.81 6.29
CA LYS A 25 11.77 1.26 4.96
C LYS A 25 10.26 1.16 4.75
N GLN A 26 9.53 0.70 5.77
CA GLN A 26 8.09 0.58 5.71
C GLN A 26 7.41 1.95 5.59
N GLU A 27 7.86 2.95 6.35
CA GLU A 27 7.36 4.32 6.25
C GLU A 27 7.61 4.93 4.85
N VAL A 28 8.80 4.72 4.28
CA VAL A 28 9.10 5.17 2.91
C VAL A 28 8.24 4.43 1.90
N PHE A 29 8.01 3.13 2.10
CA PHE A 29 7.14 2.35 1.24
C PHE A 29 5.70 2.88 1.26
N GLU A 30 5.16 3.14 2.45
CA GLU A 30 3.84 3.74 2.66
C GLU A 30 3.73 5.13 2.01
N LYS A 31 4.70 6.01 2.21
CA LYS A 31 4.61 7.38 1.67
C LYS A 31 4.83 7.50 0.18
N VAL A 32 5.59 6.60 -0.43
CA VAL A 32 6.01 6.71 -1.83
C VAL A 32 5.18 5.83 -2.74
N PHE A 33 4.74 4.66 -2.28
CA PHE A 33 4.10 3.65 -3.13
C PHE A 33 2.63 3.41 -2.80
N LEU A 34 2.16 3.77 -1.60
CA LEU A 34 0.75 3.70 -1.28
C LEU A 34 0.10 5.06 -1.57
N GLU A 35 -0.77 5.08 -2.55
CA GLU A 35 -1.66 6.19 -2.82
C GLU A 35 -3.06 5.79 -2.38
N GLU A 36 -3.61 6.51 -1.41
CA GLU A 36 -4.98 6.26 -0.95
C GLU A 36 -5.96 6.81 -1.98
N ASP A 37 -6.62 5.92 -2.72
CA ASP A 37 -7.76 6.31 -3.53
C ASP A 37 -8.95 6.62 -2.60
N THR A 38 -9.26 7.92 -2.52
CA THR A 38 -10.39 8.44 -1.72
C THR A 38 -11.63 8.72 -2.57
N SER A 39 -11.60 8.31 -3.83
CA SER A 39 -12.75 8.46 -4.72
C SER A 39 -13.93 7.60 -4.25
N PRO A 40 -15.18 8.02 -4.53
CA PRO A 40 -16.34 7.22 -4.17
C PRO A 40 -16.31 5.86 -4.88
N LEU A 41 -16.59 4.80 -4.13
CA LEU A 41 -16.64 3.45 -4.67
C LEU A 41 -17.58 3.34 -5.88
N ILE A 42 -17.09 2.69 -6.93
CA ILE A 42 -17.92 2.33 -8.09
C ILE A 42 -18.87 1.18 -7.74
N MET A 43 -19.84 0.91 -8.61
CA MET A 43 -20.89 -0.10 -8.35
C MET A 43 -20.30 -1.50 -8.18
N GLU A 44 -19.28 -1.81 -8.96
CA GLU A 44 -18.55 -3.07 -8.95
C GLU A 44 -17.84 -3.28 -7.61
N GLU A 45 -17.14 -2.25 -7.12
CA GLU A 45 -16.45 -2.30 -5.83
C GLU A 45 -17.42 -2.48 -4.67
N LYS A 46 -18.56 -1.79 -4.70
CA LYS A 46 -19.62 -1.97 -3.69
C LYS A 46 -20.14 -3.39 -3.68
N TYR A 47 -20.37 -3.98 -4.85
CA TYR A 47 -20.83 -5.36 -4.96
C TYR A 47 -19.82 -6.36 -4.40
N GLU A 48 -18.54 -6.19 -4.70
CA GLU A 48 -17.49 -7.06 -4.17
C GLU A 48 -17.36 -6.94 -2.64
N ILE A 49 -17.49 -5.73 -2.08
CA ILE A 49 -17.52 -5.54 -0.62
C ILE A 49 -18.72 -6.25 0.01
N GLU A 50 -19.94 -6.05 -0.54
CA GLU A 50 -21.13 -6.73 -0.02
C GLU A 50 -21.03 -8.26 -0.09
N LYS A 51 -20.39 -8.78 -1.14
CA LYS A 51 -20.14 -10.21 -1.30
C LYS A 51 -19.14 -10.69 -0.25
N ALA A 52 -18.01 -10.02 -0.10
CA ALA A 52 -16.99 -10.35 0.90
C ALA A 52 -17.57 -10.34 2.32
N GLU A 53 -18.44 -9.38 2.66
CA GLU A 53 -19.13 -9.34 3.95
C GLU A 53 -20.05 -10.55 4.18
N LYS A 54 -20.76 -11.00 3.12
CA LYS A 54 -21.60 -12.19 3.19
C LYS A 54 -20.77 -13.45 3.38
N GLU A 55 -19.69 -13.60 2.62
CA GLU A 55 -18.74 -14.72 2.75
C GLU A 55 -18.13 -14.77 4.16
N LEU A 56 -17.76 -13.62 4.72
CA LEU A 56 -17.27 -13.51 6.10
C LEU A 56 -18.33 -13.96 7.11
N LYS A 57 -19.57 -13.48 6.99
CA LYS A 57 -20.69 -13.88 7.87
C LYS A 57 -21.02 -15.37 7.76
N ASN A 58 -20.90 -15.94 6.57
CA ASN A 58 -21.16 -17.36 6.31
C ASN A 58 -20.00 -18.27 6.74
N GLY A 59 -18.85 -17.71 7.14
CA GLY A 59 -17.66 -18.50 7.47
C GLY A 59 -16.99 -19.13 6.26
N GLU A 60 -17.22 -18.57 5.06
CA GLU A 60 -16.60 -19.00 3.80
C GLU A 60 -15.18 -18.42 3.64
N THR A 61 -14.72 -17.64 4.61
CA THR A 61 -13.38 -17.04 4.65
C THR A 61 -12.41 -17.88 5.46
N ILE A 62 -11.13 -17.84 5.09
CA ILE A 62 -10.04 -18.43 5.86
C ILE A 62 -9.43 -17.39 6.79
N SER A 63 -9.00 -17.83 7.98
CA SER A 63 -8.23 -16.96 8.86
C SER A 63 -6.88 -16.66 8.22
N TRP A 64 -6.57 -15.36 8.10
CA TRP A 64 -5.30 -14.94 7.54
C TRP A 64 -4.15 -15.29 8.51
N PRO A 65 -3.13 -16.07 8.07
CA PRO A 65 -2.15 -16.66 8.97
C PRO A 65 -1.09 -15.69 9.52
N PHE A 66 -1.07 -14.43 9.05
CA PHE A 66 -0.06 -13.43 9.43
C PHE A 66 -0.69 -12.12 9.88
N GLY A 67 -0.42 -11.70 11.12
CA GLY A 67 -0.97 -10.46 11.69
C GLY A 67 -1.86 -10.77 12.89
N LYS A 68 -1.30 -10.60 14.09
CA LYS A 68 -2.03 -10.41 15.34
C LYS A 68 -2.01 -8.93 15.68
#